data_AF-A0AAJ1Q215-F1
#
_entry.id   AF-A0AAJ1Q215-F1
#
_cell.length_a   1.000
_cell.length_b   1.000
_cell.length_c   1.000
_cell.angle_alpha   90.00
_cell.angle_beta   90.00
_cell.angle_gamma   90.00
#
_symmetry.space_group_name_H-M   'P 1'
#
loop_
_entity.id
_entity.type
_entity.pdbx_description
1 polymer ?
#
loop_
_entity_poly.entity_id
_entity_poly.type
_entity_poly.pdbx_seq_one_letter_code
_entity_poly.pdbx_strand_id
1 'polypeptide(L)'
;MLPTFRKSLIVAISTSALILTGGIATAQASAADSATYPVRISKVAEDNTSSELKDAHLSLSIPGGDPQTWTSSTSPHEVKLAPGTYTLTETSAPKDYDVAEPISFTVTDKGTIEAPSTVLSFSPVDATPVRAYNDFNDETPHWGQNPYGKNYYVDRDTKNESAAGDEVIYCFNMDLNQPPDSYNYGENIDPDVTGKEVNFTARYVFDGLAQYANTPKVQDPATLALKIRKVIEAGYPNNKKTFGTGLTSTEFRAATQLAVYYWSDSFTLEKIREIVAKDGVDSQKTHGFGRIDTPEGAKVKAAYEKIIAYAEDSNSDSDIVDKNIGVYIPNLSNYQRFISSKDTPQERIPVIAMVDKKTVAPDTPQPKADVKESPAKNPQSDCKKKQVTETFTVTTTPYKWDTASKTWVLDTDKATTEDVNRTREMTDAELQTCTPQPKAQAKERSLALTGLSSSNLLGIGAAMFAVGVIGLSTRKRSKE
;
A
#
# COMPACT_ATOMS: atom_id res chain seq x y z
N MET A 1 56.31 -55.63 -11.77
CA MET A 1 57.25 -54.78 -11.02
C MET A 1 56.45 -53.99 -9.98
N LEU A 2 56.62 -54.34 -8.69
CA LEU A 2 56.33 -53.48 -7.52
C LEU A 2 57.38 -52.34 -7.45
N PRO A 3 57.31 -51.31 -6.57
CA PRO A 3 56.62 -51.27 -5.26
C PRO A 3 55.84 -49.95 -4.95
N THR A 4 54.67 -49.96 -4.29
CA THR A 4 54.43 -49.86 -2.82
C THR A 4 55.49 -49.14 -1.98
N PHE A 5 55.12 -47.99 -1.38
CA PHE A 5 55.80 -47.44 -0.20
C PHE A 5 54.79 -47.18 0.92
N ARG A 6 54.87 -48.02 1.97
CA ARG A 6 54.44 -47.75 3.34
C ARG A 6 55.53 -46.94 4.05
N LYS A 7 55.15 -45.94 4.85
CA LYS A 7 55.91 -45.45 6.03
C LYS A 7 54.88 -45.15 7.12
N SER A 8 54.71 -46.03 8.09
CA SER A 8 55.52 -46.26 9.31
C SER A 8 55.20 -45.27 10.42
N LEU A 9 54.38 -45.80 11.33
CA LEU A 9 54.00 -45.33 12.66
C LEU A 9 55.25 -45.20 13.56
N ILE A 10 55.48 -44.05 14.16
CA ILE A 10 56.42 -43.88 15.27
C ILE A 10 55.57 -43.63 16.53
N VAL A 11 55.56 -44.63 17.41
CA VAL A 11 55.02 -44.54 18.77
C VAL A 11 56.15 -44.01 19.65
N ALA A 12 55.98 -42.81 20.20
CA ALA A 12 56.81 -42.29 21.27
C ALA A 12 56.04 -42.39 22.59
N ILE A 13 56.41 -43.35 23.42
CA ILE A 13 55.97 -43.43 24.82
C ILE A 13 56.86 -42.46 25.61
N SER A 14 56.30 -41.34 26.05
CA SER A 14 56.89 -40.49 27.07
C SER A 14 56.07 -40.64 28.34
N THR A 15 56.61 -41.36 29.31
CA THR A 15 56.16 -41.35 30.70
C THR A 15 56.75 -40.12 31.39
N SER A 16 55.90 -39.24 31.96
CA SER A 16 56.19 -38.58 33.25
C SER A 16 55.03 -37.75 33.79
N ALA A 17 54.77 -38.00 35.07
CA ALA A 17 54.26 -37.13 36.13
C ALA A 17 52.86 -36.51 35.98
N LEU A 18 51.89 -37.16 36.63
CA LEU A 18 50.64 -36.56 37.09
C LEU A 18 50.95 -35.68 38.30
N ILE A 19 50.96 -34.35 38.11
CA ILE A 19 50.90 -33.39 39.21
C ILE A 19 49.46 -32.85 39.24
N LEU A 20 48.67 -33.32 40.21
CA LEU A 20 47.41 -32.68 40.58
C LEU A 20 47.73 -31.37 41.31
N THR A 21 47.73 -30.26 40.58
CA THR A 21 47.51 -28.93 41.18
C THR A 21 46.12 -28.48 40.80
N GLY A 22 45.23 -28.41 41.79
CA GLY A 22 43.92 -27.82 41.68
C GLY A 22 44.04 -26.34 41.32
N GLY A 23 43.91 -26.04 40.04
CA GLY A 23 43.56 -24.72 39.55
C GLY A 23 42.06 -24.69 39.30
N ILE A 24 41.36 -23.78 39.95
CA ILE A 24 39.98 -23.42 39.59
C ILE A 24 40.05 -22.99 38.12
N ALA A 25 39.55 -23.85 37.22
CA ALA A 25 39.27 -23.46 35.86
C ALA A 25 38.12 -22.45 35.96
N THR A 26 38.46 -21.16 35.98
CA THR A 26 37.52 -20.15 35.50
C THR A 26 37.23 -20.54 34.06
N ALA A 27 36.05 -21.13 33.84
CA ALA A 27 35.47 -21.19 32.53
C ALA A 27 35.27 -19.75 32.08
N GLN A 28 36.28 -19.20 31.41
CA GLN A 28 36.08 -18.11 30.48
C GLN A 28 35.14 -18.69 29.44
N ALA A 29 33.86 -18.39 29.57
CA ALA A 29 32.91 -18.55 28.48
C ALA A 29 33.48 -17.71 27.34
N SER A 30 34.17 -18.38 26.40
CA SER A 30 34.36 -17.82 25.08
C SER A 30 32.95 -17.56 24.57
N ALA A 31 32.59 -16.28 24.39
CA ALA A 31 31.41 -15.92 23.62
C ALA A 31 31.57 -16.64 22.27
N ALA A 32 30.84 -17.74 22.09
CA ALA A 32 30.69 -18.34 20.79
C ALA A 32 30.08 -17.24 19.93
N ASP A 33 30.80 -16.87 18.87
CA ASP A 33 30.33 -15.92 17.87
C ASP A 33 28.98 -16.47 17.37
N SER A 34 27.87 -15.92 17.87
CA SER A 34 26.55 -16.45 17.57
C SER A 34 26.31 -16.23 16.09
N ALA A 35 26.09 -17.32 15.33
CA ALA A 35 25.88 -17.22 13.89
C ALA A 35 24.78 -16.20 13.58
N THR A 36 25.07 -15.27 12.68
CA THR A 36 24.10 -14.27 12.21
C THR A 36 23.80 -14.48 10.73
N TYR A 37 22.57 -14.20 10.32
CA TYR A 37 22.08 -14.40 8.96
C TYR A 37 21.64 -13.07 8.34
N PRO A 38 21.98 -12.81 7.07
CA PRO A 38 21.56 -11.58 6.40
C PRO A 38 20.04 -11.61 6.14
N VAL A 39 19.37 -10.51 6.44
CA VAL A 39 17.96 -10.26 6.13
C VAL A 39 17.87 -8.85 5.57
N ARG A 40 17.10 -8.67 4.51
CA ARG A 40 16.79 -7.35 3.93
C ARG A 40 15.40 -6.92 4.35
N ILE A 41 15.26 -5.67 4.75
CA ILE A 41 13.97 -5.04 5.01
C ILE A 41 13.67 -4.11 3.84
N SER A 42 12.58 -4.38 3.13
CA SER A 42 12.11 -3.59 1.99
C SER A 42 10.86 -2.83 2.41
N LYS A 43 10.78 -1.56 2.05
CA LYS A 43 9.66 -0.67 2.33
C LYS A 43 9.10 -0.17 1.02
N VAL A 44 7.84 -0.45 0.71
CA VAL A 44 7.22 -0.07 -0.57
C VAL A 44 5.83 0.51 -0.35
N ALA A 45 5.30 1.18 -1.38
CA ALA A 45 3.92 1.64 -1.41
C ALA A 45 3.05 0.63 -2.18
N GLU A 46 1.81 0.43 -1.73
CA GLU A 46 0.82 -0.44 -2.38
C GLU A 46 0.51 0.05 -3.81
N ASP A 47 0.47 1.36 -4.03
CA ASP A 47 0.23 1.97 -5.35
C ASP A 47 1.49 2.07 -6.22
N ASN A 48 2.66 1.73 -5.68
CA ASN A 48 3.92 1.69 -6.44
C ASN A 48 4.94 0.70 -5.84
N THR A 49 4.83 -0.57 -6.25
CA THR A 49 5.76 -1.64 -5.85
C THR A 49 7.06 -1.66 -6.67
N SER A 50 7.26 -0.71 -7.59
CA SER A 50 8.44 -0.61 -8.46
C SER A 50 9.65 0.08 -7.81
N SER A 51 9.47 0.73 -6.67
CA SER A 51 10.51 1.48 -5.98
C SER A 51 10.35 1.43 -4.48
N GLU A 52 11.46 1.50 -3.74
CA GLU A 52 11.43 1.66 -2.30
C GLU A 52 10.79 3.00 -1.91
N LEU A 53 9.96 2.96 -0.88
CA LEU A 53 9.29 4.10 -0.28
C LEU A 53 10.19 4.67 0.82
N LYS A 54 10.73 5.87 0.55
CA LYS A 54 11.61 6.60 1.47
C LYS A 54 10.84 7.32 2.59
N ASP A 55 11.58 7.72 3.62
CA ASP A 55 11.13 8.61 4.71
C ASP A 55 10.17 7.96 5.75
N ALA A 56 9.91 6.66 5.67
CA ALA A 56 9.27 5.90 6.76
C ALA A 56 10.25 5.64 7.91
N HIS A 57 9.82 5.84 9.15
CA HIS A 57 10.62 5.53 10.34
C HIS A 57 10.32 4.12 10.84
N LEU A 58 11.31 3.24 10.81
CA LEU A 58 11.19 1.83 11.14
C LEU A 58 11.95 1.49 12.43
N SER A 59 11.45 0.49 13.15
CA SER A 59 12.02 -0.07 14.36
C SER A 59 11.96 -1.59 14.32
N LEU A 60 13.09 -2.25 14.56
CA LEU A 60 13.19 -3.70 14.67
C LEU A 60 13.49 -4.08 16.11
N SER A 61 12.60 -4.85 16.74
CA SER A 61 12.85 -5.38 18.09
C SER A 61 13.99 -6.40 18.05
N ILE A 62 14.89 -6.34 19.04
CA ILE A 62 16.00 -7.28 19.19
C ILE A 62 15.79 -8.09 20.49
N PRO A 63 15.72 -9.43 20.45
CA PRO A 63 15.55 -10.24 21.66
C PRO A 63 16.61 -9.95 22.73
N GLY A 64 16.17 -9.47 23.90
CA GLY A 64 17.06 -9.20 25.03
C GLY A 64 17.96 -7.96 24.87
N GLY A 65 17.71 -7.12 23.86
CA GLY A 65 18.50 -5.91 23.59
C GLY A 65 17.65 -4.71 23.19
N ASP A 66 18.33 -3.60 22.90
CA ASP A 66 17.69 -2.38 22.43
C ASP A 66 17.22 -2.53 20.97
N PRO A 67 16.09 -1.92 20.58
CA PRO A 67 15.61 -1.96 19.21
C PRO A 67 16.55 -1.20 18.26
N GLN A 68 16.69 -1.71 17.04
CA GLN A 68 17.39 -1.00 15.97
C GLN A 68 16.39 -0.13 15.20
N THR A 69 16.67 1.16 15.04
CA THR A 69 15.81 2.09 14.31
C THR A 69 16.53 2.72 13.13
N TRP A 70 15.78 3.01 12.06
CA TRP A 70 16.29 3.70 10.88
C TRP A 70 15.16 4.38 10.10
N THR A 71 15.53 5.28 9.20
CA THR A 71 14.62 5.83 8.18
C THR A 71 14.83 5.08 6.88
N SER A 72 13.74 4.61 6.26
CA SER A 72 13.75 3.95 4.95
C SER A 72 14.33 4.86 3.87
N SER A 73 14.95 4.23 2.87
CA SER A 73 15.71 4.91 1.82
C SER A 73 15.30 4.38 0.44
N THR A 74 16.06 4.73 -0.60
CA THR A 74 15.84 4.22 -1.96
C THR A 74 16.38 2.80 -2.17
N SER A 75 16.92 2.16 -1.13
CA SER A 75 17.40 0.77 -1.15
C SER A 75 16.94 0.02 0.10
N PRO A 76 16.74 -1.31 0.01
CA PRO A 76 16.44 -2.14 1.18
C PRO A 76 17.50 -1.99 2.27
N HIS A 77 17.06 -2.02 3.53
CA HIS A 77 17.94 -1.99 4.70
C HIS A 77 18.43 -3.40 5.02
N GLU A 78 19.74 -3.64 4.95
CA GLU A 78 20.32 -4.96 5.25
C GLU A 78 20.75 -5.06 6.71
N VAL A 79 20.33 -6.12 7.38
CA VAL A 79 20.65 -6.43 8.78
C VAL A 79 21.17 -7.86 8.89
N LYS A 80 22.01 -8.11 9.90
CA LYS A 80 22.47 -9.45 10.26
C LYS A 80 21.86 -9.85 11.60
N LEU A 81 21.08 -10.91 11.59
CA LEU A 81 20.27 -11.32 12.74
C LEU A 81 20.69 -12.70 13.24
N ALA A 82 20.86 -12.84 14.55
CA ALA A 82 21.00 -14.14 15.19
C ALA A 82 19.66 -14.90 15.19
N PRO A 83 19.64 -16.20 15.52
CA PRO A 83 18.38 -16.89 15.75
C PRO A 83 17.54 -16.21 16.85
N GLY A 84 16.25 -16.05 16.59
CA GLY A 84 15.34 -15.34 17.50
C GLY A 84 14.07 -14.85 16.81
N THR A 85 13.14 -14.33 17.60
CA THR A 85 11.87 -13.76 17.13
C THR A 85 11.93 -12.24 17.16
N TYR A 86 11.58 -11.62 16.03
CA TYR A 86 11.70 -10.20 15.76
C TYR A 86 10.32 -9.62 15.42
N THR A 87 10.17 -8.32 15.66
CA THR A 87 9.01 -7.53 15.24
C THR A 87 9.49 -6.25 14.56
N LEU A 88 9.17 -6.11 13.28
CA LEU A 88 9.36 -4.89 12.51
C LEU A 88 8.13 -4.00 12.69
N THR A 89 8.34 -2.77 13.16
CA THR A 89 7.29 -1.78 13.42
C THR A 89 7.59 -0.51 12.63
N GLU A 90 6.60 0.01 11.93
CA GLU A 90 6.64 1.37 11.42
C GLU A 90 6.13 2.33 12.49
N THR A 91 6.97 3.28 12.86
CA THR A 91 6.68 4.27 13.92
C THR A 91 6.12 5.58 13.34
N SER A 92 6.39 5.84 12.06
CA SER A 92 5.84 6.96 11.30
C SER A 92 5.93 6.63 9.82
N ALA A 93 4.80 6.70 9.12
CA ALA A 93 4.75 6.58 7.67
C ALA A 93 5.18 7.89 6.99
N PRO A 94 5.58 7.84 5.71
CA PRO A 94 5.79 9.03 4.90
C PRO A 94 4.48 9.80 4.70
N LYS A 95 4.61 11.03 4.21
CA LYS A 95 3.45 11.85 3.86
C LYS A 95 2.53 11.12 2.87
N ASP A 96 1.22 11.19 3.11
CA ASP A 96 0.15 10.63 2.27
C ASP A 96 0.01 9.09 2.35
N TYR A 97 0.66 8.45 3.34
CA TYR A 97 0.55 7.02 3.61
C TYR A 97 0.15 6.74 5.07
N ASP A 98 -0.55 5.63 5.26
CA ASP A 98 -0.91 5.12 6.58
C ASP A 98 0.20 4.23 7.13
N VAL A 99 0.40 4.27 8.46
CA VAL A 99 1.32 3.36 9.16
C VAL A 99 0.89 1.91 8.94
N ALA A 100 1.81 1.10 8.42
CA ALA A 100 1.62 -0.32 8.21
C ALA A 100 1.57 -1.10 9.53
N GLU A 101 0.82 -2.21 9.51
CA GLU A 101 0.75 -3.13 10.65
C GLU A 101 2.13 -3.76 10.96
N PRO A 102 2.48 -3.99 12.24
CA PRO A 102 3.73 -4.63 12.61
C PRO A 102 3.86 -6.05 12.04
N ILE A 103 5.07 -6.40 11.62
CA ILE A 103 5.39 -7.73 11.07
C ILE A 103 6.23 -8.50 12.07
N SER A 104 5.74 -9.65 12.54
CA SER A 104 6.52 -10.58 13.35
C SER A 104 7.11 -11.70 12.48
N PHE A 105 8.39 -12.02 12.71
CA PHE A 105 9.09 -13.09 12.02
C PHE A 105 10.15 -13.74 12.92
N THR A 106 10.52 -14.98 12.62
CA THR A 106 11.54 -15.74 13.36
C THR A 106 12.70 -16.13 12.45
N VAL A 107 13.92 -15.90 12.91
CA VAL A 107 15.16 -16.43 12.34
C VAL A 107 15.47 -17.73 13.06
N THR A 108 15.51 -18.84 12.33
CA THR A 108 15.85 -20.16 12.91
C THR A 108 17.36 -20.34 13.09
N ASP A 109 17.77 -21.35 13.84
CA ASP A 109 19.18 -21.77 13.99
C ASP A 109 19.87 -22.18 12.68
N LYS A 110 19.09 -22.33 11.60
CA LYS A 110 19.58 -22.64 10.26
C LYS A 110 19.57 -21.44 9.32
N GLY A 111 19.18 -20.25 9.80
CA GLY A 111 19.04 -19.03 8.99
C GLY A 111 17.81 -18.99 8.09
N THR A 112 16.90 -19.97 8.21
CA THR A 112 15.59 -19.90 7.55
C THR A 112 14.70 -18.89 8.27
N ILE A 113 13.94 -18.11 7.50
CA ILE A 113 12.99 -17.12 8.03
C ILE A 113 11.58 -17.69 8.00
N GLU A 114 10.92 -17.62 9.15
CA GLU A 114 9.50 -17.94 9.32
C GLU A 114 8.72 -16.64 9.48
N ALA A 115 7.88 -16.31 8.50
CA ALA A 115 7.08 -15.10 8.44
C ALA A 115 5.81 -15.38 7.61
N PRO A 116 4.79 -14.49 7.64
CA PRO A 116 3.68 -14.59 6.70
C PRO A 116 4.20 -14.62 5.24
N SER A 117 3.71 -15.56 4.44
CA SER A 117 4.20 -15.76 3.05
C SER A 117 3.92 -14.57 2.12
N THR A 118 3.00 -13.69 2.51
CA THR A 118 2.67 -12.45 1.79
C THR A 118 3.71 -11.34 1.97
N VAL A 119 4.48 -11.36 3.07
CA VAL A 119 5.54 -10.36 3.35
C VAL A 119 6.94 -10.91 3.12
N LEU A 120 7.09 -12.23 3.05
CA LEU A 120 8.37 -12.90 2.84
C LEU A 120 8.63 -13.11 1.34
N SER A 121 9.70 -12.50 0.86
CA SER A 121 10.27 -12.78 -0.45
C SER A 121 11.77 -12.99 -0.33
N PHE A 122 12.45 -13.18 -1.45
CA PHE A 122 13.90 -13.35 -1.49
C PHE A 122 14.46 -12.49 -2.61
N SER A 123 15.74 -12.14 -2.48
CA SER A 123 16.50 -11.46 -3.52
C SER A 123 17.80 -12.22 -3.76
N PRO A 124 18.41 -12.08 -4.96
CA PRO A 124 19.74 -12.61 -5.15
C PRO A 124 20.74 -11.94 -4.17
N VAL A 125 21.81 -12.65 -3.86
CA VAL A 125 22.88 -12.13 -2.99
C VAL A 125 23.40 -10.80 -3.55
N ASP A 126 23.69 -10.78 -4.86
CA ASP A 126 23.89 -9.56 -5.63
C ASP A 126 22.55 -8.95 -6.03
N ALA A 127 22.19 -7.84 -5.40
CA ALA A 127 20.94 -7.12 -5.67
C ALA A 127 21.06 -6.12 -6.83
N THR A 128 22.15 -6.16 -7.61
CA THR A 128 22.32 -5.26 -8.75
C THR A 128 21.14 -5.42 -9.72
N PRO A 129 20.47 -4.32 -10.09
CA PRO A 129 19.42 -4.37 -11.09
C PRO A 129 19.91 -4.99 -12.40
N VAL A 130 19.09 -5.84 -13.00
CA VAL A 130 19.38 -6.48 -14.28
C VAL A 130 18.78 -5.68 -15.43
N ARG A 131 19.40 -5.80 -16.61
CA ARG A 131 18.86 -5.25 -17.85
C ARG A 131 17.96 -6.27 -18.51
N ALA A 132 16.87 -5.81 -19.11
CA ALA A 132 16.00 -6.65 -19.92
C ALA A 132 15.63 -5.92 -21.20
N TYR A 133 15.40 -6.67 -22.26
CA TYR A 133 15.13 -6.13 -23.58
C TYR A 133 14.13 -6.97 -24.36
N ASN A 134 13.49 -6.35 -25.34
CA ASN A 134 12.80 -7.05 -26.42
C ASN A 134 13.76 -7.16 -27.62
N ASP A 135 13.99 -8.38 -28.12
CA ASP A 135 14.76 -8.57 -29.35
C ASP A 135 13.92 -8.12 -30.55
N PHE A 136 14.24 -6.91 -31.04
CA PHE A 136 13.46 -6.28 -32.10
C PHE A 136 13.73 -6.90 -33.47
N ASN A 137 14.93 -7.45 -33.67
CA ASN A 137 15.33 -8.04 -34.95
C ASN A 137 14.83 -9.49 -35.12
N ASP A 138 14.25 -10.08 -34.08
CA ASP A 138 13.63 -11.40 -34.18
C ASP A 138 12.27 -11.30 -34.90
N GLU A 139 12.33 -11.52 -36.21
CA GLU A 139 11.17 -11.55 -37.11
C GLU A 139 10.44 -12.91 -37.12
N THR A 140 10.76 -13.84 -36.22
CA THR A 140 10.15 -15.17 -36.25
C THR A 140 8.65 -15.11 -35.95
N PRO A 141 7.80 -15.72 -36.80
CA PRO A 141 6.35 -15.72 -36.56
C PRO A 141 5.97 -16.83 -35.56
N HIS A 142 4.99 -16.55 -34.70
CA HIS A 142 4.26 -17.60 -33.95
C HIS A 142 3.12 -18.22 -34.75
N TRP A 143 2.72 -17.58 -35.86
CA TRP A 143 1.85 -18.11 -36.90
C TRP A 143 1.82 -17.19 -38.12
N GLY A 144 1.34 -17.69 -39.25
CA GLY A 144 1.21 -16.88 -40.47
C GLY A 144 2.56 -16.36 -40.94
N GLN A 145 2.65 -15.05 -41.24
CA GLN A 145 3.86 -14.40 -41.78
C GLN A 145 4.32 -13.20 -40.94
N ASN A 146 3.55 -12.77 -39.95
CA ASN A 146 3.88 -11.60 -39.14
C ASN A 146 4.78 -12.03 -37.97
N PRO A 147 5.83 -11.25 -37.64
CA PRO A 147 6.64 -11.48 -36.46
C PRO A 147 5.82 -11.57 -35.18
N TYR A 148 6.25 -12.41 -34.24
CA TYR A 148 5.63 -12.48 -32.92
C TYR A 148 5.82 -11.17 -32.13
N GLY A 149 7.03 -10.60 -32.20
CA GLY A 149 7.36 -9.28 -31.66
C GLY A 149 7.32 -9.17 -30.13
N LYS A 150 7.37 -10.30 -29.41
CA LYS A 150 7.39 -10.35 -27.93
C LYS A 150 8.51 -11.24 -27.43
N ASN A 151 9.71 -10.95 -27.91
CA ASN A 151 10.91 -11.75 -27.64
C ASN A 151 11.68 -11.13 -26.48
N TYR A 152 11.13 -11.28 -25.28
CA TYR A 152 11.65 -10.64 -24.06
C TYR A 152 12.72 -11.45 -23.34
N TYR A 153 13.84 -10.82 -23.00
CA TYR A 153 14.94 -11.46 -22.33
C TYR A 153 15.49 -10.60 -21.19
N VAL A 154 15.99 -11.24 -20.13
CA VAL A 154 16.99 -10.62 -19.26
C VAL A 154 18.35 -10.93 -19.84
N ASP A 155 19.15 -9.88 -20.04
CA ASP A 155 20.53 -10.00 -20.51
C ASP A 155 21.38 -10.68 -19.43
N ARG A 156 21.89 -11.86 -19.78
CA ARG A 156 22.79 -12.67 -18.95
C ARG A 156 24.13 -12.92 -19.64
N ASP A 157 24.22 -12.60 -20.93
CA ASP A 157 25.43 -12.82 -21.72
C ASP A 157 26.09 -11.50 -22.11
N THR A 158 27.21 -11.21 -21.45
CA THR A 158 28.05 -10.05 -21.77
C THR A 158 28.60 -10.01 -23.20
N LYS A 159 28.58 -11.13 -23.94
CA LYS A 159 29.05 -11.17 -25.33
C LYS A 159 28.03 -10.61 -26.32
N ASN A 160 26.73 -10.76 -26.03
CA ASN A 160 25.63 -10.29 -26.88
C ASN A 160 25.75 -10.74 -28.36
N GLU A 161 26.26 -11.95 -28.61
CA GLU A 161 26.37 -12.50 -29.97
C GLU A 161 25.04 -13.12 -30.45
N SER A 162 24.17 -13.51 -29.52
CA SER A 162 22.84 -14.06 -29.76
C SER A 162 22.03 -14.08 -28.46
N ALA A 163 20.70 -14.14 -28.55
CA ALA A 163 19.82 -14.29 -27.39
C ALA A 163 19.89 -15.68 -26.69
N ALA A 164 20.73 -16.62 -27.17
CA ALA A 164 20.77 -17.99 -26.64
C ALA A 164 21.38 -18.09 -25.23
N GLY A 165 22.26 -17.15 -24.87
CA GLY A 165 22.82 -17.05 -23.52
C GLY A 165 21.88 -16.38 -22.52
N ASP A 166 20.86 -15.69 -23.03
CA ASP A 166 19.97 -14.86 -22.25
C ASP A 166 18.80 -15.62 -21.66
N GLU A 167 18.20 -15.03 -20.64
CA GLU A 167 17.07 -15.64 -19.96
C GLU A 167 15.76 -15.19 -20.60
N VAL A 168 15.00 -16.14 -21.15
CA VAL A 168 13.62 -15.89 -21.59
C VAL A 168 12.79 -15.44 -20.39
N ILE A 169 12.02 -14.37 -20.56
CA ILE A 169 11.06 -13.89 -19.56
C ILE A 169 9.68 -13.68 -20.18
N TYR A 170 8.66 -13.67 -19.33
CA TYR A 170 7.26 -13.51 -19.75
C TYR A 170 6.65 -12.27 -19.14
N CYS A 171 5.98 -11.45 -19.96
CA CYS A 171 5.23 -10.30 -19.48
C CYS A 171 4.14 -10.75 -18.50
N PHE A 172 4.01 -10.02 -17.39
CA PHE A 172 3.02 -10.26 -16.35
C PHE A 172 1.93 -9.18 -16.26
N ASN A 173 1.98 -8.15 -17.12
CA ASN A 173 1.02 -7.04 -17.16
C ASN A 173 0.75 -6.62 -18.60
N MET A 174 -0.32 -7.11 -19.20
CA MET A 174 -0.53 -7.00 -20.64
C MET A 174 -0.63 -5.55 -21.17
N ASP A 175 -1.10 -4.61 -20.33
CA ASP A 175 -1.37 -3.22 -20.71
C ASP A 175 -0.23 -2.22 -20.39
N LEU A 176 0.91 -2.70 -19.87
CA LEU A 176 2.08 -1.86 -19.59
C LEU A 176 3.11 -1.93 -20.72
N ASN A 177 4.10 -1.03 -20.70
CA ASN A 177 5.17 -1.00 -21.69
C ASN A 177 6.04 -2.25 -21.61
N GLN A 178 6.31 -2.86 -22.76
CA GLN A 178 7.27 -3.95 -22.91
C GLN A 178 8.70 -3.51 -22.52
N PRO A 179 9.66 -4.43 -22.30
CA PRO A 179 11.02 -4.00 -22.02
C PRO A 179 11.57 -3.26 -23.25
N PRO A 180 12.51 -2.32 -23.08
CA PRO A 180 12.98 -1.55 -24.22
C PRO A 180 13.58 -2.43 -25.31
N ASP A 181 13.53 -1.94 -26.54
CA ASP A 181 14.00 -2.70 -27.69
C ASP A 181 15.53 -2.77 -27.70
N SER A 182 16.05 -3.87 -28.22
CA SER A 182 17.46 -4.03 -28.59
C SER A 182 17.57 -4.62 -29.99
N TYR A 183 18.52 -4.10 -30.74
CA TYR A 183 18.84 -4.53 -32.11
C TYR A 183 20.10 -5.41 -32.16
N ASN A 184 20.73 -5.67 -31.02
CA ASN A 184 22.00 -6.39 -30.91
C ASN A 184 22.04 -7.22 -29.62
N TYR A 185 20.97 -7.98 -29.39
CA TYR A 185 20.89 -9.00 -28.34
C TYR A 185 21.25 -8.49 -26.93
N GLY A 186 20.93 -7.23 -26.60
CA GLY A 186 21.16 -6.66 -25.28
C GLY A 186 22.44 -5.83 -25.12
N GLU A 187 23.33 -5.79 -26.12
CA GLU A 187 24.55 -4.96 -26.04
C GLU A 187 24.19 -3.47 -25.92
N ASN A 188 23.26 -3.01 -26.75
CA ASN A 188 22.64 -1.70 -26.66
C ASN A 188 21.12 -1.88 -26.49
N ILE A 189 20.60 -1.31 -25.41
CA ILE A 189 19.17 -1.32 -25.08
C ILE A 189 18.70 0.12 -25.12
N ASP A 190 17.64 0.38 -25.88
CA ASP A 190 17.11 1.73 -26.03
C ASP A 190 16.62 2.27 -24.67
N PRO A 191 16.82 3.56 -24.37
CA PRO A 191 16.22 4.16 -23.18
C PRO A 191 14.70 4.30 -23.34
N ASP A 192 14.00 4.52 -22.23
CA ASP A 192 12.60 4.97 -22.27
C ASP A 192 12.47 6.29 -23.05
N VAL A 193 11.24 6.64 -23.48
CA VAL A 193 10.92 7.88 -24.20
C VAL A 193 11.38 9.16 -23.48
N THR A 194 11.59 9.09 -22.15
CA THR A 194 12.12 10.19 -21.33
C THR A 194 13.65 10.22 -21.24
N GLY A 195 14.35 9.31 -21.92
CA GLY A 195 15.80 9.12 -21.86
C GLY A 195 16.29 8.39 -20.60
N LYS A 196 15.37 7.83 -19.80
CA LYS A 196 15.73 7.07 -18.59
C LYS A 196 16.03 5.62 -18.94
N GLU A 197 17.05 5.08 -18.28
CA GLU A 197 17.34 3.65 -18.35
C GLU A 197 16.28 2.84 -17.58
N VAL A 198 15.86 1.73 -18.19
CA VAL A 198 14.88 0.81 -17.62
C VAL A 198 15.60 -0.42 -17.11
N ASN A 199 15.66 -0.57 -15.80
CA ASN A 199 16.34 -1.66 -15.11
C ASN A 199 15.37 -2.40 -14.20
N PHE A 200 15.70 -3.66 -13.90
CA PHE A 200 14.78 -4.56 -13.21
C PHE A 200 15.40 -5.14 -11.94
N THR A 201 14.67 -5.05 -10.83
CA THR A 201 15.03 -5.73 -9.58
C THR A 201 14.49 -7.15 -9.59
N ALA A 202 15.34 -8.13 -9.36
CA ALA A 202 14.93 -9.52 -9.20
C ALA A 202 14.40 -9.79 -7.79
N ARG A 203 13.21 -10.36 -7.70
CA ARG A 203 12.60 -10.87 -6.46
C ARG A 203 12.10 -12.29 -6.68
N TYR A 204 12.16 -13.13 -5.65
CA TYR A 204 11.62 -14.47 -5.66
C TYR A 204 10.53 -14.57 -4.59
N VAL A 205 9.29 -14.81 -5.01
CA VAL A 205 8.12 -14.74 -4.14
C VAL A 205 7.48 -16.10 -3.99
N PHE A 206 6.85 -16.34 -2.83
CA PHE A 206 5.99 -17.50 -2.59
C PHE A 206 4.56 -17.17 -3.07
N ASP A 207 3.70 -16.74 -2.16
CA ASP A 207 2.30 -16.40 -2.45
C ASP A 207 2.14 -14.94 -2.89
N GLY A 208 3.13 -14.09 -2.63
CA GLY A 208 3.11 -12.65 -2.89
C GLY A 208 3.18 -12.25 -4.37
N LEU A 209 2.74 -13.09 -5.32
CA LEU A 209 2.73 -12.75 -6.74
C LEU A 209 1.58 -11.81 -7.12
N ALA A 210 0.44 -11.91 -6.42
CA ALA A 210 -0.77 -11.15 -6.74
C ALA A 210 -0.57 -9.62 -6.71
N GLN A 211 0.31 -9.10 -5.87
CA GLN A 211 0.63 -7.67 -5.80
C GLN A 211 1.29 -7.11 -7.08
N TYR A 212 1.75 -7.99 -7.98
CA TYR A 212 2.37 -7.60 -9.25
C TYR A 212 1.46 -7.83 -10.45
N ALA A 213 0.31 -8.47 -10.26
CA ALA A 213 -0.68 -8.68 -11.32
C ALA A 213 -1.64 -7.49 -11.40
N ASN A 214 -2.19 -7.22 -12.59
CA ASN A 214 -3.14 -6.13 -12.80
C ASN A 214 -4.59 -6.58 -12.54
N THR A 215 -5.06 -7.55 -13.34
CA THR A 215 -6.42 -8.12 -13.25
C THR A 215 -6.36 -9.64 -13.17
N PRO A 216 -5.80 -10.20 -12.06
CA PRO A 216 -5.55 -11.62 -11.96
C PRO A 216 -6.86 -12.42 -11.99
N LYS A 217 -6.81 -13.57 -12.64
CA LYS A 217 -7.96 -14.48 -12.82
C LYS A 217 -8.47 -15.04 -11.50
N VAL A 218 -7.58 -15.18 -10.52
CA VAL A 218 -7.86 -15.64 -9.16
C VAL A 218 -7.33 -14.63 -8.17
N GLN A 219 -8.10 -14.37 -7.12
CA GLN A 219 -7.76 -13.36 -6.10
C GLN A 219 -6.87 -13.94 -5.00
N ASP A 220 -6.91 -15.26 -4.79
CA ASP A 220 -6.07 -15.93 -3.80
C ASP A 220 -4.59 -15.91 -4.25
N PRO A 221 -3.69 -15.27 -3.48
CA PRO A 221 -2.30 -15.08 -3.91
C PRO A 221 -1.52 -16.39 -4.06
N ALA A 222 -1.75 -17.36 -3.16
CA ALA A 222 -1.10 -18.66 -3.19
C ALA A 222 -1.51 -19.46 -4.44
N THR A 223 -2.80 -19.44 -4.75
CA THR A 223 -3.34 -20.05 -5.97
C THR A 223 -2.72 -19.40 -7.20
N LEU A 224 -2.73 -18.07 -7.33
CA LEU A 224 -2.15 -17.40 -8.50
C LEU A 224 -0.68 -17.81 -8.72
N ALA A 225 0.13 -17.74 -7.66
CA ALA A 225 1.54 -18.10 -7.73
C ALA A 225 1.76 -19.56 -8.13
N LEU A 226 0.94 -20.48 -7.61
CA LEU A 226 0.97 -21.89 -7.99
C LEU A 226 0.64 -22.08 -9.48
N LYS A 227 -0.44 -21.44 -9.96
CA LYS A 227 -0.87 -21.58 -11.35
C LYS A 227 0.16 -21.04 -12.33
N ILE A 228 0.79 -19.90 -12.04
CA ILE A 228 1.88 -19.38 -12.87
C ILE A 228 3.10 -20.31 -12.84
N ARG A 229 3.50 -20.87 -11.69
CA ARG A 229 4.60 -21.86 -11.63
C ARG A 229 4.35 -23.07 -12.53
N LYS A 230 3.12 -23.59 -12.53
CA LYS A 230 2.72 -24.69 -13.43
C LYS A 230 2.80 -24.30 -14.90
N VAL A 231 2.41 -23.07 -15.24
CA VAL A 231 2.55 -22.54 -16.61
C VAL A 231 4.02 -22.49 -17.03
N ILE A 232 4.90 -21.91 -16.21
CA ILE A 232 6.33 -21.78 -16.52
C ILE A 232 7.02 -23.15 -16.59
N GLU A 233 6.67 -24.08 -15.72
CA GLU A 233 7.21 -25.44 -15.74
C GLU A 233 6.84 -26.20 -17.02
N ALA A 234 5.57 -26.13 -17.42
CA ALA A 234 5.05 -26.87 -18.56
C ALA A 234 5.33 -26.17 -19.90
N GLY A 235 5.51 -24.84 -19.89
CA GLY A 235 5.72 -24.00 -21.05
C GLY A 235 7.17 -23.89 -21.52
N TYR A 236 7.42 -23.00 -22.46
CA TYR A 236 8.76 -22.72 -22.99
C TYR A 236 9.60 -21.93 -21.95
N PRO A 237 10.94 -22.08 -21.92
CA PRO A 237 11.73 -23.13 -22.57
C PRO A 237 11.76 -24.45 -21.79
N ASN A 238 11.20 -24.50 -20.58
CA ASN A 238 11.35 -25.63 -19.64
C ASN A 238 10.76 -26.94 -20.15
N ASN A 239 9.54 -26.89 -20.70
CA ASN A 239 8.85 -28.00 -21.35
C ASN A 239 8.80 -29.30 -20.52
N LYS A 240 8.71 -29.24 -19.18
CA LYS A 240 8.82 -30.47 -18.34
C LYS A 240 7.69 -31.48 -18.61
N LYS A 241 6.59 -31.04 -19.22
CA LYS A 241 5.45 -31.88 -19.64
C LYS A 241 5.44 -32.23 -21.13
N THR A 242 6.46 -31.84 -21.89
CA THR A 242 6.62 -32.14 -23.33
C THR A 242 5.53 -31.57 -24.25
N PHE A 243 4.77 -30.57 -23.78
CA PHE A 243 3.68 -29.95 -24.55
C PHE A 243 4.15 -29.18 -25.78
N GLY A 244 5.43 -28.79 -25.83
CA GLY A 244 6.06 -28.15 -26.99
C GLY A 244 6.39 -29.09 -28.17
N THR A 245 6.11 -30.39 -28.06
CA THR A 245 6.46 -31.36 -29.12
C THR A 245 5.78 -31.03 -30.45
N GLY A 246 6.58 -30.79 -31.50
CA GLY A 246 6.09 -30.45 -32.84
C GLY A 246 5.79 -28.97 -33.07
N LEU A 247 6.11 -28.11 -32.09
CA LEU A 247 6.06 -26.66 -32.20
C LEU A 247 7.46 -26.08 -32.44
N THR A 248 7.52 -24.91 -33.07
CA THR A 248 8.72 -24.06 -33.03
C THR A 248 8.88 -23.42 -31.65
N SER A 249 10.08 -22.92 -31.34
CA SER A 249 10.32 -22.17 -30.10
C SER A 249 9.38 -20.97 -29.96
N THR A 250 9.14 -20.22 -31.06
CA THR A 250 8.27 -19.05 -31.08
C THR A 250 6.79 -19.42 -30.90
N GLU A 251 6.32 -20.48 -31.56
CA GLU A 251 4.96 -21.00 -31.37
C GLU A 251 4.72 -21.40 -29.89
N PHE A 252 5.66 -22.11 -29.29
CA PHE A 252 5.53 -22.57 -27.90
C PHE A 252 5.71 -21.44 -26.88
N ARG A 253 6.59 -20.48 -27.16
CA ARG A 253 6.73 -19.24 -26.38
C ARG A 253 5.44 -18.43 -26.40
N ALA A 254 4.80 -18.27 -27.55
CA ALA A 254 3.53 -17.56 -27.68
C ALA A 254 2.41 -18.25 -26.88
N ALA A 255 2.32 -19.58 -26.95
CA ALA A 255 1.37 -20.35 -26.14
C ALA A 255 1.60 -20.14 -24.62
N THR A 256 2.86 -20.09 -24.21
CA THR A 256 3.26 -19.88 -22.80
C THR A 256 2.91 -18.47 -22.34
N GLN A 257 3.22 -17.43 -23.13
CA GLN A 257 2.87 -16.05 -22.81
C GLN A 257 1.35 -15.86 -22.70
N LEU A 258 0.57 -16.47 -23.60
CA LEU A 258 -0.89 -16.43 -23.53
C LEU A 258 -1.42 -17.11 -22.26
N ALA A 259 -0.79 -18.23 -21.85
CA ALA A 259 -1.13 -18.90 -20.59
C ALA A 259 -0.76 -18.05 -19.35
N VAL A 260 0.31 -17.26 -19.39
CA VAL A 260 0.62 -16.28 -18.34
C VAL A 260 -0.50 -15.22 -18.28
N TYR A 261 -0.87 -14.62 -19.41
CA TYR A 261 -1.95 -13.61 -19.48
C TYR A 261 -3.33 -14.12 -19.06
N TYR A 262 -3.62 -15.41 -19.27
CA TYR A 262 -4.83 -16.04 -18.76
C TYR A 262 -4.95 -15.86 -17.25
N TRP A 263 -3.85 -16.03 -16.52
CA TRP A 263 -3.82 -15.94 -15.06
C TRP A 263 -3.53 -14.53 -14.52
N SER A 264 -2.65 -13.76 -15.16
CA SER A 264 -2.22 -12.43 -14.69
C SER A 264 -3.18 -11.30 -15.04
N ASP A 265 -3.86 -11.40 -16.20
CA ASP A 265 -4.68 -10.33 -16.76
C ASP A 265 -6.11 -10.79 -17.09
N SER A 266 -6.46 -12.04 -16.79
CA SER A 266 -7.75 -12.65 -17.15
C SER A 266 -8.01 -12.67 -18.67
N PHE A 267 -6.96 -12.70 -19.48
CA PHE A 267 -7.06 -12.67 -20.94
C PHE A 267 -7.35 -14.06 -21.51
N THR A 268 -8.64 -14.40 -21.61
CA THR A 268 -9.10 -15.73 -22.04
C THR A 268 -9.31 -15.82 -23.55
N LEU A 269 -9.45 -17.05 -24.08
CA LEU A 269 -9.89 -17.27 -25.47
C LEU A 269 -11.26 -16.63 -25.75
N GLU A 270 -12.17 -16.66 -24.78
CA GLU A 270 -13.46 -15.95 -24.86
C GLU A 270 -13.24 -14.46 -25.08
N LYS A 271 -12.32 -13.86 -24.31
CA LYS A 271 -12.00 -12.45 -24.42
C LYS A 271 -11.43 -12.08 -25.78
N ILE A 272 -10.56 -12.93 -26.33
CA ILE A 272 -10.02 -12.77 -27.68
C ILE A 272 -11.16 -12.83 -28.71
N ARG A 273 -12.08 -13.81 -28.61
CA ARG A 273 -13.23 -13.93 -29.52
C ARG A 273 -14.13 -12.70 -29.48
N GLU A 274 -14.42 -12.16 -28.30
CA GLU A 274 -15.18 -10.91 -28.14
C GLU A 274 -14.52 -9.75 -28.89
N ILE A 275 -13.20 -9.61 -28.73
CA ILE A 275 -12.43 -8.55 -29.40
C ILE A 275 -12.44 -8.76 -30.91
N VAL A 276 -12.22 -9.99 -31.38
CA VAL A 276 -12.21 -10.32 -32.81
C VAL A 276 -13.58 -10.07 -33.45
N ALA A 277 -14.67 -10.42 -32.77
CA ALA A 277 -16.02 -10.18 -33.26
C ALA A 277 -16.34 -8.68 -33.40
N LYS A 278 -15.74 -7.85 -32.54
CA LYS A 278 -16.00 -6.40 -32.51
C LYS A 278 -15.04 -5.59 -33.40
N ASP A 279 -13.75 -5.92 -33.34
CA ASP A 279 -12.65 -5.10 -33.87
C ASP A 279 -11.83 -5.84 -34.97
N GLY A 280 -12.11 -7.12 -35.23
CA GLY A 280 -11.42 -7.94 -36.22
C GLY A 280 -10.18 -8.68 -35.70
N VAL A 281 -9.69 -9.64 -36.50
CA VAL A 281 -8.56 -10.53 -36.14
C VAL A 281 -7.21 -9.81 -35.98
N ASP A 282 -7.03 -8.67 -36.66
CA ASP A 282 -5.79 -7.89 -36.64
C ASP A 282 -5.85 -6.71 -35.65
N SER A 283 -6.87 -6.68 -34.77
CA SER A 283 -6.99 -5.65 -33.74
C SER A 283 -5.81 -5.73 -32.76
N GLN A 284 -5.21 -4.56 -32.48
CA GLN A 284 -4.12 -4.44 -31.49
C GLN A 284 -4.54 -4.90 -30.09
N LYS A 285 -5.84 -4.83 -29.77
CA LYS A 285 -6.39 -5.29 -28.48
C LYS A 285 -6.33 -6.81 -28.32
N THR A 286 -6.07 -7.56 -29.40
CA THR A 286 -5.83 -9.00 -29.30
C THR A 286 -4.40 -9.31 -28.84
N HIS A 287 -3.53 -8.30 -28.72
CA HIS A 287 -2.11 -8.43 -28.39
C HIS A 287 -1.37 -9.44 -29.31
N GLY A 288 -1.79 -9.53 -30.58
CA GLY A 288 -1.24 -10.46 -31.56
C GLY A 288 -1.81 -11.88 -31.49
N PHE A 289 -2.86 -12.11 -30.68
CA PHE A 289 -3.52 -13.41 -30.51
C PHE A 289 -4.85 -13.55 -31.29
N GLY A 290 -5.24 -12.57 -32.12
CA GLY A 290 -6.55 -12.55 -32.78
C GLY A 290 -6.82 -13.66 -33.80
N ARG A 291 -5.78 -14.42 -34.18
CA ARG A 291 -5.86 -15.57 -35.09
C ARG A 291 -5.81 -16.93 -34.36
N ILE A 292 -5.95 -16.95 -33.04
CA ILE A 292 -5.82 -18.18 -32.23
C ILE A 292 -6.82 -19.30 -32.61
N ASP A 293 -8.02 -18.93 -33.09
CA ASP A 293 -9.05 -19.89 -33.51
C ASP A 293 -9.03 -20.20 -35.02
N THR A 294 -8.07 -19.66 -35.79
CA THR A 294 -7.91 -19.97 -37.21
C THR A 294 -7.00 -21.20 -37.40
N PRO A 295 -6.95 -21.82 -38.60
CA PRO A 295 -6.03 -22.92 -38.88
C PRO A 295 -4.56 -22.60 -38.59
N GLU A 296 -4.14 -21.35 -38.80
CA GLU A 296 -2.79 -20.88 -38.52
C GLU A 296 -2.48 -20.89 -37.01
N GLY A 297 -3.44 -20.55 -36.16
CA GLY A 297 -3.28 -20.53 -34.70
C GLY A 297 -3.43 -21.90 -34.02
N ALA A 298 -3.86 -22.93 -34.75
CA ALA A 298 -4.29 -24.21 -34.17
C ALA A 298 -3.24 -24.90 -33.30
N LYS A 299 -1.96 -24.87 -33.71
CA LYS A 299 -0.86 -25.47 -32.94
C LYS A 299 -0.62 -24.75 -31.61
N VAL A 300 -0.54 -23.41 -31.67
CA VAL A 300 -0.33 -22.56 -30.50
C VAL A 300 -1.50 -22.72 -29.53
N LYS A 301 -2.73 -22.71 -30.04
CA LYS A 301 -3.94 -22.95 -29.24
C LYS A 301 -3.91 -24.31 -28.55
N ALA A 302 -3.57 -25.38 -29.28
CA ALA A 302 -3.51 -26.72 -28.70
C ALA A 302 -2.45 -26.84 -27.59
N ALA A 303 -1.30 -26.18 -27.73
CA ALA A 303 -0.30 -26.12 -26.67
C ALA A 303 -0.78 -25.29 -25.47
N TYR A 304 -1.37 -24.12 -25.71
CA TYR A 304 -1.97 -23.28 -24.68
C TYR A 304 -3.02 -24.05 -23.86
N GLU A 305 -3.94 -24.76 -24.51
CA GLU A 305 -4.99 -25.52 -23.82
C GLU A 305 -4.41 -26.64 -22.95
N LYS A 306 -3.33 -27.31 -23.38
CA LYS A 306 -2.62 -28.31 -22.55
C LYS A 306 -1.96 -27.67 -21.33
N ILE A 307 -1.31 -26.51 -21.51
CA ILE A 307 -0.68 -25.77 -20.41
C ILE A 307 -1.74 -25.34 -19.38
N ILE A 308 -2.87 -24.79 -19.84
CA ILE A 308 -3.96 -24.36 -18.95
C ILE A 308 -4.58 -25.56 -18.24
N ALA A 309 -4.88 -26.64 -18.95
CA ALA A 309 -5.43 -27.85 -18.34
C ALA A 309 -4.51 -28.42 -17.24
N TYR A 310 -3.20 -28.43 -17.49
CA TYR A 310 -2.22 -28.79 -16.46
C TYR A 310 -2.24 -27.82 -15.27
N ALA A 311 -2.22 -26.50 -15.53
CA ALA A 311 -2.26 -25.52 -14.47
C ALA A 311 -3.52 -25.67 -13.61
N GLU A 312 -4.69 -25.88 -14.22
CA GLU A 312 -5.98 -26.02 -13.53
C GLU A 312 -6.12 -27.32 -12.72
N ASP A 313 -5.49 -28.42 -13.14
CA ASP A 313 -5.58 -29.72 -12.48
C ASP A 313 -4.97 -29.72 -11.06
N SER A 314 -5.80 -29.73 -10.02
CA SER A 314 -5.31 -29.74 -8.63
C SER A 314 -4.55 -31.01 -8.23
N ASN A 315 -4.69 -32.13 -8.95
CA ASN A 315 -3.98 -33.37 -8.60
C ASN A 315 -2.47 -33.27 -8.85
N SER A 316 -2.05 -32.38 -9.74
CA SER A 316 -0.65 -32.12 -10.05
C SER A 316 -0.04 -30.96 -9.25
N ASP A 317 -0.77 -30.38 -8.30
CA ASP A 317 -0.26 -29.28 -7.49
C ASP A 317 0.95 -29.69 -6.62
N SER A 318 1.03 -30.96 -6.21
CA SER A 318 2.17 -31.53 -5.49
C SER A 318 3.43 -31.73 -6.35
N ASP A 319 3.30 -31.67 -7.68
CA ASP A 319 4.45 -31.81 -8.59
C ASP A 319 5.39 -30.59 -8.48
N ILE A 320 4.88 -29.45 -8.02
CA ILE A 320 5.64 -28.20 -7.92
C ILE A 320 6.46 -28.18 -6.62
N VAL A 321 7.71 -28.62 -6.75
CA VAL A 321 8.67 -28.71 -5.64
C VAL A 321 9.21 -27.35 -5.23
N ASP A 322 9.55 -26.49 -6.19
CA ASP A 322 9.96 -25.12 -5.91
C ASP A 322 8.75 -24.24 -5.65
N LYS A 323 8.73 -23.66 -4.45
CA LYS A 323 7.63 -22.81 -4.01
C LYS A 323 7.82 -21.35 -4.36
N ASN A 324 9.01 -20.97 -4.81
CA ASN A 324 9.32 -19.63 -5.24
C ASN A 324 9.14 -19.46 -6.74
N ILE A 325 8.80 -18.25 -7.16
CA ILE A 325 8.81 -17.82 -8.55
C ILE A 325 9.57 -16.50 -8.69
N GLY A 326 10.43 -16.41 -9.70
CA GLY A 326 11.19 -15.20 -10.01
C GLY A 326 10.31 -14.15 -10.70
N VAL A 327 10.41 -12.91 -10.22
CA VAL A 327 9.74 -11.73 -10.77
C VAL A 327 10.78 -10.64 -10.96
N TYR A 328 10.77 -10.00 -12.13
CA TYR A 328 11.57 -8.83 -12.46
C TYR A 328 10.68 -7.59 -12.38
N ILE A 329 11.03 -6.69 -11.48
CA ILE A 329 10.26 -5.50 -11.15
C ILE A 329 10.98 -4.28 -11.76
N PRO A 330 10.35 -3.53 -12.69
CA PRO A 330 11.00 -2.38 -13.32
C PRO A 330 11.15 -1.24 -12.31
N ASN A 331 12.21 -0.44 -12.48
CA ASN A 331 12.41 0.84 -11.78
C ASN A 331 11.40 1.94 -12.20
N LEU A 332 10.69 1.74 -13.31
CA LEU A 332 9.64 2.63 -13.82
C LEU A 332 8.29 1.89 -13.84
N SER A 333 7.28 2.42 -13.15
CA SER A 333 6.01 1.73 -12.91
C SER A 333 5.12 1.55 -14.14
N ASN A 334 5.38 2.30 -15.22
CA ASN A 334 4.69 2.19 -16.51
C ASN A 334 5.19 1.01 -17.38
N TYR A 335 6.24 0.31 -16.95
CA TYR A 335 6.74 -0.88 -17.59
C TYR A 335 6.16 -2.16 -16.98
N GLN A 336 6.12 -3.21 -17.79
CA GLN A 336 5.71 -4.55 -17.42
C GLN A 336 6.61 -5.11 -16.32
N ARG A 337 6.02 -5.87 -15.39
CA ARG A 337 6.77 -6.85 -14.60
C ARG A 337 6.94 -8.11 -15.46
N PHE A 338 8.00 -8.86 -15.20
CA PHE A 338 8.26 -10.10 -15.92
C PHE A 338 8.43 -11.29 -15.00
N ILE A 339 7.88 -12.43 -15.40
CA ILE A 339 8.10 -13.72 -14.78
C ILE A 339 9.36 -14.36 -15.35
N SER A 340 10.23 -14.83 -14.47
CA SER A 340 11.41 -15.61 -14.84
C SER A 340 10.99 -16.97 -15.39
N SER A 341 11.67 -17.42 -16.45
CA SER A 341 11.53 -18.80 -16.92
C SER A 341 12.49 -19.78 -16.23
N LYS A 342 13.46 -19.31 -15.46
CA LYS A 342 14.46 -20.15 -14.78
C LYS A 342 13.95 -20.61 -13.41
N ASP A 343 14.47 -21.75 -12.96
CA ASP A 343 14.28 -22.21 -11.58
C ASP A 343 14.87 -21.21 -10.58
N THR A 344 14.33 -21.15 -9.35
CA THR A 344 14.82 -20.22 -8.32
C THR A 344 16.25 -20.56 -7.90
N PRO A 345 17.16 -19.58 -7.79
CA PRO A 345 18.51 -19.82 -7.31
C PRO A 345 18.51 -20.29 -5.84
N GLN A 346 19.42 -21.21 -5.53
CA GLN A 346 19.57 -21.75 -4.17
C GLN A 346 20.08 -20.69 -3.20
N GLU A 347 21.08 -19.89 -3.61
CA GLU A 347 21.64 -18.81 -2.79
C GLU A 347 20.87 -17.51 -2.99
N ARG A 348 20.25 -17.03 -1.91
CA ARG A 348 19.41 -15.83 -1.90
C ARG A 348 19.29 -15.28 -0.48
N ILE A 349 19.04 -13.98 -0.38
CA ILE A 349 18.84 -13.28 0.90
C ILE A 349 17.33 -13.10 1.12
N PRO A 350 16.79 -13.53 2.28
CA PRO A 350 15.41 -13.26 2.67
C PRO A 350 15.11 -11.76 2.73
N VAL A 351 13.92 -11.39 2.29
CA VAL A 351 13.41 -10.02 2.26
C VAL A 351 12.09 -9.99 3.02
N ILE A 352 12.02 -9.18 4.07
CA ILE A 352 10.76 -8.82 4.72
C ILE A 352 10.28 -7.52 4.10
N ALA A 353 9.18 -7.59 3.36
CA ALA A 353 8.55 -6.43 2.72
C ALA A 353 7.44 -5.87 3.61
N MET A 354 7.55 -4.60 3.95
CA MET A 354 6.50 -3.81 4.60
C MET A 354 5.89 -2.87 3.56
N VAL A 355 4.57 -2.90 3.43
CA VAL A 355 3.82 -2.20 2.39
C VAL A 355 2.91 -1.16 3.01
N ASP A 356 3.05 0.09 2.59
CA ASP A 356 2.15 1.16 3.00
C ASP A 356 0.98 1.30 2.06
N LYS A 357 -0.18 1.57 2.65
CA LYS A 357 -1.36 1.96 1.89
C LYS A 357 -1.39 3.48 1.82
N LYS A 358 -1.69 3.98 0.63
CA LYS A 358 -1.94 5.41 0.46
C LYS A 358 -3.09 5.80 1.39
N THR A 359 -2.93 6.89 2.13
CA THR A 359 -4.01 7.44 2.93
C THR A 359 -5.15 7.80 2.00
N VAL A 360 -6.21 7.00 2.01
CA VAL A 360 -7.42 7.30 1.24
C VAL A 360 -8.12 8.45 1.97
N ALA A 361 -8.24 9.60 1.30
CA ALA A 361 -9.17 10.63 1.75
C ALA A 361 -10.54 9.97 1.88
N PRO A 362 -11.23 10.10 3.01
CA PRO A 362 -12.40 9.28 3.30
C PRO A 362 -13.46 9.45 2.21
N ASP A 363 -14.12 8.36 1.84
CA ASP A 363 -15.33 8.37 0.98
C ASP A 363 -16.52 9.14 1.60
N THR A 364 -16.35 9.74 2.78
CA THR A 364 -17.37 10.59 3.38
C THR A 364 -17.36 11.97 2.72
N PRO A 365 -18.48 12.43 2.13
CA PRO A 365 -18.58 13.77 1.59
C PRO A 365 -18.16 14.78 2.66
N GLN A 366 -17.29 15.72 2.29
CA GLN A 366 -16.90 16.80 3.20
C GLN A 366 -18.18 17.47 3.75
N PRO A 367 -18.32 17.59 5.08
CA PRO A 367 -19.47 18.26 5.67
C PRO A 367 -19.58 19.68 5.13
N LYS A 368 -20.82 20.15 4.94
CA LYS A 368 -21.05 21.57 4.63
C LYS A 368 -20.46 22.41 5.76
N ALA A 369 -19.92 23.58 5.42
CA ALA A 369 -19.35 24.51 6.39
C ALA A 369 -20.34 24.80 7.53
N ASP A 370 -19.81 24.92 8.74
CA ASP A 370 -20.58 25.32 9.91
C ASP A 370 -20.90 26.82 9.80
N VAL A 371 -22.19 27.15 9.77
CA VAL A 371 -22.66 28.54 9.64
C VAL A 371 -23.34 28.95 10.94
N LYS A 372 -22.77 29.95 11.60
CA LYS A 372 -23.30 30.53 12.84
C LYS A 372 -23.62 31.99 12.65
N GLU A 373 -24.77 32.41 13.16
CA GLU A 373 -25.23 33.79 13.08
C GLU A 373 -25.27 34.43 14.47
N SER A 374 -24.80 35.67 14.58
CA SER A 374 -24.89 36.43 15.82
C SER A 374 -26.31 36.94 16.07
N PRO A 375 -26.68 37.29 17.32
CA PRO A 375 -27.87 38.12 17.56
C PRO A 375 -27.86 39.40 16.71
N ALA A 376 -29.04 39.92 16.40
CA ALA A 376 -29.22 41.18 15.67
C ALA A 376 -28.50 42.34 16.37
N LYS A 377 -27.81 43.18 15.59
CA LYS A 377 -27.10 44.36 16.05
C LYS A 377 -27.47 45.58 15.22
N ASN A 378 -27.20 46.76 15.75
CA ASN A 378 -27.33 48.06 15.07
C ASN A 378 -28.70 48.30 14.38
N PRO A 379 -29.83 48.19 15.09
CA PRO A 379 -31.14 48.41 14.48
C PRO A 379 -31.26 49.83 13.91
N GLN A 380 -31.63 49.94 12.63
CA GLN A 380 -31.87 51.20 11.93
C GLN A 380 -33.35 51.31 11.56
N SER A 381 -34.04 52.27 12.18
CA SER A 381 -35.48 52.49 12.05
C SER A 381 -35.82 53.44 10.89
N ASP A 382 -36.61 52.97 9.92
CA ASP A 382 -37.27 53.82 8.91
C ASP A 382 -38.74 54.01 9.28
N CYS A 383 -39.02 55.09 10.04
CA CYS A 383 -40.37 55.43 10.48
C CYS A 383 -41.36 55.72 9.33
N LYS A 384 -40.87 56.05 8.11
CA LYS A 384 -41.74 56.31 6.96
C LYS A 384 -42.22 55.01 6.33
N LYS A 385 -41.33 54.02 6.25
CA LYS A 385 -41.64 52.68 5.73
C LYS A 385 -42.14 51.71 6.79
N LYS A 386 -42.09 52.09 8.07
CA LYS A 386 -42.45 51.26 9.25
C LYS A 386 -41.60 50.00 9.39
N GLN A 387 -40.34 50.08 8.99
CA GLN A 387 -39.41 48.95 8.95
C GLN A 387 -38.17 49.21 9.78
N VAL A 388 -37.59 48.15 10.34
CA VAL A 388 -36.28 48.16 11.00
C VAL A 388 -35.34 47.28 10.20
N THR A 389 -34.17 47.80 9.87
CA THR A 389 -33.07 47.01 9.30
C THR A 389 -32.09 46.66 10.40
N GLU A 390 -31.81 45.38 10.55
CA GLU A 390 -30.92 44.82 11.57
C GLU A 390 -29.74 44.14 10.86
N THR A 391 -28.54 44.29 11.44
CA THR A 391 -27.31 43.68 10.93
C THR A 391 -27.01 42.41 11.72
N PHE A 392 -26.69 41.33 11.02
CA PHE A 392 -26.28 40.04 11.57
C PHE A 392 -24.89 39.70 11.07
N THR A 393 -23.98 39.33 11.97
CA THR A 393 -22.68 38.80 11.56
C THR A 393 -22.82 37.28 11.36
N VAL A 394 -22.64 36.82 10.13
CA VAL A 394 -22.64 35.41 9.75
C VAL A 394 -21.20 34.92 9.70
N THR A 395 -20.87 33.92 10.51
CA THR A 395 -19.56 33.27 10.52
C THR A 395 -19.68 31.91 9.83
N THR A 396 -18.89 31.70 8.78
CA THR A 396 -18.82 30.42 8.05
C THR A 396 -17.46 29.77 8.31
N THR A 397 -17.47 28.56 8.88
CA THR A 397 -16.25 27.81 9.20
C THR A 397 -16.22 26.52 8.38
N PRO A 398 -15.28 26.37 7.42
CA PRO A 398 -15.13 25.13 6.66
C PRO A 398 -14.60 24.00 7.55
N TYR A 399 -14.79 22.75 7.12
CA TYR A 399 -14.19 21.58 7.76
C TYR A 399 -12.87 21.19 7.06
N LYS A 400 -11.89 20.73 7.83
CA LYS A 400 -10.67 20.06 7.36
C LYS A 400 -10.60 18.63 7.89
N TRP A 401 -9.91 17.76 7.15
CA TRP A 401 -9.67 16.39 7.59
C TRP A 401 -8.55 16.37 8.62
N ASP A 402 -8.80 15.79 9.79
CA ASP A 402 -7.77 15.46 10.77
C ASP A 402 -7.31 14.02 10.55
N THR A 403 -6.08 13.85 10.06
CA THR A 403 -5.49 12.54 9.76
C THR A 403 -5.23 11.72 11.02
N ALA A 404 -5.01 12.35 12.17
CA ALA A 404 -4.73 11.65 13.42
C ALA A 404 -5.99 11.03 14.03
N SER A 405 -7.09 11.79 14.11
CA SER A 405 -8.38 11.28 14.62
C SER A 405 -9.22 10.58 13.56
N LYS A 406 -8.87 10.68 12.28
CA LYS A 406 -9.67 10.22 11.14
C LYS A 406 -11.09 10.79 11.15
N THR A 407 -11.22 12.09 11.46
CA THR A 407 -12.52 12.80 11.48
C THR A 407 -12.44 14.18 10.82
N TRP A 408 -13.58 14.70 10.37
CA TRP A 408 -13.70 16.08 9.92
C TRP A 408 -13.78 17.02 11.13
N VAL A 409 -12.84 17.96 11.22
CA VAL A 409 -12.77 18.98 12.28
C VAL A 409 -12.92 20.37 11.69
N LEU A 410 -13.36 21.35 12.49
CA LEU A 410 -13.50 22.73 12.02
C LEU A 410 -12.12 23.34 11.69
N ASP A 411 -12.00 23.95 10.52
CA ASP A 411 -10.82 24.70 10.10
C ASP A 411 -10.96 26.16 10.51
N THR A 412 -10.78 26.42 11.81
CA THR A 412 -10.95 27.76 12.41
C THR A 412 -10.04 28.82 11.80
N ASP A 413 -8.88 28.42 11.27
CA ASP A 413 -7.92 29.32 10.62
C ASP A 413 -8.43 29.87 9.28
N LYS A 414 -9.45 29.23 8.70
CA LYS A 414 -10.11 29.63 7.45
C LYS A 414 -11.55 30.10 7.66
N ALA A 415 -11.96 30.39 8.89
CA ALA A 415 -13.28 30.94 9.16
C ALA A 415 -13.41 32.34 8.52
N THR A 416 -14.55 32.59 7.86
CA THR A 416 -14.89 33.89 7.27
C THR A 416 -16.11 34.49 7.95
N THR A 417 -16.19 35.82 7.96
CA THR A 417 -17.31 36.55 8.54
C THR A 417 -17.87 37.56 7.54
N GLU A 418 -19.19 37.63 7.42
CA GLU A 418 -19.91 38.61 6.59
C GLU A 418 -21.05 39.25 7.39
N ASP A 419 -21.22 40.56 7.26
CA ASP A 419 -22.36 41.27 7.85
C ASP A 419 -23.52 41.31 6.86
N VAL A 420 -24.64 40.70 7.25
CA VAL A 420 -25.86 40.61 6.45
C VAL A 420 -26.93 41.50 7.07
N ASN A 421 -27.46 42.42 6.27
CA ASN A 421 -28.57 43.27 6.68
C ASN A 421 -29.90 42.64 6.30
N ARG A 422 -30.82 42.53 7.26
CA ARG A 422 -32.19 42.07 7.02
C ARG A 422 -33.19 43.05 7.59
N THR A 423 -34.32 43.18 6.90
CA THR A 423 -35.37 44.12 7.27
C THR A 423 -36.58 43.36 7.79
N ARG A 424 -37.13 43.84 8.91
CA ARG A 424 -38.40 43.38 9.48
C ARG A 424 -39.34 44.55 9.71
N GLU A 425 -40.62 44.24 9.89
CA GLU A 425 -41.59 45.23 10.32
C GLU A 425 -41.29 45.70 11.76
N MET A 426 -41.61 46.97 12.02
CA MET A 426 -41.50 47.54 13.36
C MET A 426 -42.47 46.88 14.34
N THR A 427 -42.02 46.68 15.57
CA THR A 427 -42.88 46.33 16.70
C THR A 427 -43.73 47.53 17.14
N ASP A 428 -44.82 47.29 17.88
CA ASP A 428 -45.69 48.37 18.39
C ASP A 428 -44.93 49.39 19.24
N ALA A 429 -43.94 48.93 20.02
CA ALA A 429 -43.08 49.80 20.81
C ALA A 429 -42.19 50.69 19.92
N GLU A 430 -41.61 50.14 18.86
CA GLU A 430 -40.79 50.89 17.89
C GLU A 430 -41.66 51.90 17.11
N LEU A 431 -42.87 51.53 16.70
CA LEU A 431 -43.84 52.44 16.07
C LEU A 431 -44.26 53.60 16.99
N GLN A 432 -44.38 53.33 18.29
CA GLN A 432 -44.71 54.35 19.28
C GLN A 432 -43.61 55.42 19.36
N THR A 433 -42.33 55.04 19.21
CA THR A 433 -41.21 56.00 19.17
C THR A 433 -41.17 56.87 17.90
N CYS A 434 -41.75 56.38 16.80
CA CYS A 434 -41.87 57.12 15.53
C CYS A 434 -43.02 58.16 15.52
N THR A 435 -43.87 58.17 16.56
CA THR A 435 -45.04 59.06 16.63
C THR A 435 -44.76 60.23 17.58
N PRO A 436 -44.71 61.50 17.10
CA PRO A 436 -44.42 62.64 17.99
C PRO A 436 -45.55 62.84 19.00
N GLN A 437 -45.22 62.92 20.30
CA GLN A 437 -46.22 63.16 21.35
C GLN A 437 -46.85 64.57 21.20
N PRO A 438 -48.19 64.69 21.25
CA PRO A 438 -48.84 66.00 21.29
C PRO A 438 -48.57 66.71 22.63
N LYS A 439 -48.22 68.00 22.58
CA LYS A 439 -47.90 68.80 23.78
C LYS A 439 -49.12 68.94 24.70
N ALA A 440 -49.00 68.54 25.96
CA ALA A 440 -50.05 68.64 26.96
C ALA A 440 -50.25 70.09 27.47
N GLN A 441 -51.51 70.54 27.58
CA GLN A 441 -51.90 71.81 28.19
C GLN A 441 -52.21 71.63 29.68
N ALA A 442 -51.61 72.45 30.54
CA ALA A 442 -51.75 72.39 32.00
C ALA A 442 -53.02 73.11 32.48
N LYS A 443 -53.66 72.54 33.52
CA LYS A 443 -54.68 73.23 34.31
C LYS A 443 -54.43 72.96 35.80
N GLU A 444 -54.03 74.00 36.52
CA GLU A 444 -53.79 73.96 37.97
C GLU A 444 -55.08 74.00 38.79
N ARG A 445 -55.06 73.34 39.95
CA ARG A 445 -55.86 73.74 41.12
C ARG A 445 -55.09 73.49 42.41
N SER A 446 -55.04 74.55 43.21
CA SER A 446 -54.36 74.75 44.50
C SER A 446 -55.32 74.57 45.69
N LEU A 447 -54.76 74.25 46.86
CA LEU A 447 -55.11 74.60 48.27
C LEU A 447 -54.93 73.39 49.20
N ALA A 448 -54.56 73.46 50.48
CA ALA A 448 -53.72 74.33 51.31
C ALA A 448 -53.67 73.62 52.69
N LEU A 449 -52.52 73.70 53.38
CA LEU A 449 -52.27 73.16 54.72
C LEU A 449 -53.03 73.90 55.84
N THR A 450 -53.44 73.18 56.88
CA THR A 450 -53.49 73.68 58.26
C THR A 450 -52.87 72.64 59.21
N GLY A 451 -51.99 73.08 60.10
CA GLY A 451 -51.34 72.25 61.11
C GLY A 451 -51.78 72.58 62.53
N LEU A 452 -51.43 71.72 63.48
CA LEU A 452 -50.86 72.06 64.79
C LEU A 452 -50.53 70.81 65.63
N SER A 453 -49.22 70.61 65.85
CA SER A 453 -48.54 70.31 67.12
C SER A 453 -49.30 69.64 68.28
N SER A 454 -48.81 68.47 68.73
CA SER A 454 -48.52 68.24 70.15
C SER A 454 -47.44 67.17 70.37
N SER A 455 -46.56 67.53 71.29
CA SER A 455 -45.41 66.89 71.94
C SER A 455 -45.42 65.36 72.15
N ASN A 456 -44.37 64.70 71.65
CA ASN A 456 -43.35 63.95 72.39
C ASN A 456 -43.75 63.12 73.64
N LEU A 457 -43.66 61.78 73.59
CA LEU A 457 -42.49 60.97 74.03
C LEU A 457 -42.86 59.46 74.16
N LEU A 458 -41.95 58.59 73.68
CA LEU A 458 -41.79 57.13 73.89
C LEU A 458 -42.97 56.20 73.49
N GLY A 459 -42.77 55.06 72.85
CA GLY A 459 -41.58 54.26 72.64
C GLY A 459 -42.01 52.79 72.54
N ILE A 460 -42.03 52.28 71.30
CA ILE A 460 -41.77 50.89 70.87
C ILE A 460 -42.55 49.74 71.58
N GLY A 461 -43.55 49.22 70.84
CA GLY A 461 -43.56 47.83 70.37
C GLY A 461 -44.18 46.74 71.26
N ALA A 462 -45.35 46.21 70.85
CA ALA A 462 -45.75 44.83 71.13
C ALA A 462 -46.94 44.33 70.25
N ALA A 463 -46.84 43.06 69.84
CA ALA A 463 -47.91 42.06 69.63
C ALA A 463 -48.90 42.24 68.45
N MET A 464 -48.87 41.38 67.41
CA MET A 464 -49.39 39.98 67.29
C MET A 464 -50.88 39.88 66.94
N PHE A 465 -51.19 39.05 65.92
CA PHE A 465 -52.28 38.06 65.75
C PHE A 465 -52.41 37.78 64.23
N ALA A 466 -51.91 36.66 63.66
CA ALA A 466 -52.48 35.30 63.62
C ALA A 466 -53.88 35.30 62.93
N VAL A 467 -54.29 34.47 61.95
CA VAL A 467 -54.09 33.04 61.62
C VAL A 467 -54.56 32.86 60.15
N GLY A 468 -53.94 32.03 59.31
CA GLY A 468 -54.65 30.82 58.84
C GLY A 468 -54.03 30.16 57.61
N VAL A 469 -53.86 28.84 57.76
CA VAL A 469 -53.16 27.83 56.96
C VAL A 469 -54.05 27.25 55.85
N ILE A 470 -53.43 26.71 54.79
CA ILE A 470 -53.63 25.40 54.10
C ILE A 470 -52.83 25.50 52.78
N GLY A 471 -52.00 24.58 52.31
CA GLY A 471 -51.59 23.24 52.73
C GLY A 471 -50.80 22.61 51.57
N LEU A 472 -49.63 22.03 51.91
CA LEU A 472 -48.83 20.99 51.22
C LEU A 472 -49.01 20.73 49.70
N SER A 473 -47.89 20.73 48.96
CA SER A 473 -47.12 19.48 48.75
C SER A 473 -45.72 19.75 48.18
N THR A 474 -44.73 19.03 48.68
CA THR A 474 -43.39 18.89 48.09
C THR A 474 -43.07 17.40 47.95
N ARG A 475 -42.51 17.01 46.80
CA ARG A 475 -41.49 15.96 46.63
C ARG A 475 -40.75 16.32 45.34
N LYS A 476 -39.45 16.69 45.40
CA LYS A 476 -38.27 15.83 45.18
C LYS A 476 -38.50 14.88 43.98
N ARG A 477 -37.63 14.79 42.96
CA ARG A 477 -36.16 14.69 43.02
C ARG A 477 -35.62 14.60 41.58
N SER A 478 -34.44 15.19 41.36
CA SER A 478 -33.27 14.73 40.59
C SER A 478 -33.35 14.16 39.16
N LYS A 479 -32.27 14.51 38.43
CA LYS A 479 -31.67 13.93 37.21
C LYS A 479 -32.23 14.53 35.91
N GLU A 480 -31.42 14.92 34.93
CA GLU A 480 -30.04 14.58 34.57
C GLU A 480 -29.13 15.80 34.38
#